data_AF-A0A956BH47-F1
#
_entry.id   AF-A0A956BH47-F1
#
_cell.length_a   1.000
_cell.length_b   1.000
_cell.length_c   1.000
_cell.angle_alpha   90.00
_cell.angle_beta   90.00
_cell.angle_gamma   90.00
#
_symmetry.space_group_name_H-M   'P 1'
#
loop_
_entity.id
_entity.type
_entity.pdbx_description
1 polymer ?
#
loop_
_entity_poly.entity_id
_entity_poly.type
_entity_poly.pdbx_seq_one_letter_code
_entity_poly.pdbx_strand_id
1 'polypeptide(L)'
;FVARAIASWSENPNIRVLGNKKAWRLSIVSFVLKHGDRYLHHNFAVALLNDLFGIQARGGCSCAGPYGHRLLGIDLTASREFEREIERGCEGVKPGWVRVNFNYFISETVFQFLLEAVHFVATHGWKLLPHYEFIPETGLWRNRAGRPNPAMKLNDLTYARGKLEYRSRRATEPEWVLSTYLDDARDIVSKAVAEFASGNEAVEPASTGFEHLRWFPLPCEVYEELMGHDPTTVGGAKAFHLRDS
;
A
#
# COMPACT_ATOMS: atom_id res chain seq x y z
N PHE A 1 2.36 -22.36 -4.32
CA PHE A 1 1.91 -21.03 -3.87
C PHE A 1 1.80 -20.00 -5.00
N VAL A 2 2.88 -19.62 -5.68
CA VAL A 2 2.91 -18.53 -6.69
C VAL A 2 1.82 -18.64 -7.77
N ALA A 3 1.69 -19.79 -8.43
CA ALA A 3 0.69 -19.97 -9.49
C ALA A 3 -0.74 -19.79 -8.97
N ARG A 4 -1.03 -20.31 -7.76
CA ARG A 4 -2.32 -20.15 -7.08
C ARG A 4 -2.58 -18.69 -6.70
N ALA A 5 -1.55 -17.98 -6.21
CA ALA A 5 -1.67 -16.56 -5.91
C ALA A 5 -1.92 -15.72 -7.15
N ILE A 6 -1.21 -15.97 -8.25
CA ILE A 6 -1.43 -15.27 -9.52
C ILE A 6 -2.83 -15.55 -10.07
N ALA A 7 -3.31 -16.79 -9.99
CA ALA A 7 -4.66 -17.15 -10.43
C ALA A 7 -5.72 -16.40 -9.61
N SER A 8 -5.68 -16.55 -8.29
CA SER A 8 -6.60 -15.91 -7.35
C SER A 8 -6.61 -14.38 -7.46
N TRP A 9 -5.44 -13.74 -7.50
CA TRP A 9 -5.37 -12.28 -7.66
C TRP A 9 -5.74 -11.79 -9.06
N SER A 10 -5.62 -12.62 -10.10
CA SER A 10 -6.08 -12.23 -11.44
C SER A 10 -7.60 -12.24 -11.59
N GLU A 11 -8.33 -12.87 -10.67
CA GLU A 11 -9.80 -12.88 -10.65
C GLU A 11 -10.37 -11.60 -10.00
N ASN A 12 -9.58 -10.87 -9.23
CA ASN A 12 -10.00 -9.63 -8.60
C ASN A 12 -9.80 -8.43 -9.56
N PRO A 13 -10.86 -7.72 -9.97
CA PRO A 13 -10.75 -6.57 -10.89
C PRO A 13 -9.94 -5.41 -10.31
N ASN A 14 -9.81 -5.35 -8.99
CA ASN A 14 -9.05 -4.31 -8.29
C ASN A 14 -7.56 -4.66 -8.14
N ILE A 15 -7.13 -5.85 -8.56
CA ILE A 15 -5.72 -6.27 -8.52
C ILE A 15 -5.22 -6.50 -9.94
N ARG A 16 -4.14 -5.80 -10.30
CA ARG A 16 -3.43 -6.08 -11.54
C ARG A 16 -2.05 -6.64 -11.21
N VAL A 17 -1.90 -7.94 -11.44
CA VAL A 17 -0.63 -8.65 -11.34
C VAL A 17 0.27 -8.25 -12.51
N LEU A 18 1.54 -7.95 -12.19
CA LEU A 18 2.52 -7.42 -13.11
C LEU A 18 3.53 -8.47 -13.58
N GLY A 19 4.00 -8.27 -14.81
CA GLY A 19 4.99 -9.11 -15.48
C GLY A 19 4.42 -10.41 -16.03
N ASN A 20 5.30 -11.26 -16.55
CA ASN A 20 4.88 -12.51 -17.20
C ASN A 20 4.28 -13.49 -16.16
N LYS A 21 3.03 -13.89 -16.39
CA LYS A 21 2.28 -14.82 -15.52
C LYS A 21 2.63 -16.29 -15.72
N LYS A 22 3.25 -16.63 -16.86
CA LYS A 22 3.56 -18.01 -17.29
C LYS A 22 5.04 -18.37 -17.21
N ALA A 23 5.92 -17.37 -17.14
CA ALA A 23 7.36 -17.60 -17.03
C ALA A 23 7.74 -18.24 -15.68
N TRP A 24 8.75 -19.11 -15.71
CA TRP A 24 9.36 -19.62 -14.49
C TRP A 24 9.98 -18.47 -13.70
N ARG A 25 9.67 -18.37 -12.41
CA ARG A 25 10.02 -17.22 -11.57
C ARG A 25 10.17 -17.60 -10.10
N LEU A 26 10.95 -16.79 -9.39
CA LEU A 26 10.96 -16.79 -7.93
C LEU A 26 9.56 -16.51 -7.39
N SER A 27 9.32 -16.89 -6.14
CA SER A 27 8.04 -16.73 -5.46
C SER A 27 7.68 -15.31 -5.03
N ILE A 28 8.07 -14.36 -5.86
CA ILE A 28 7.83 -12.93 -5.71
C ILE A 28 6.79 -12.52 -6.75
N VAL A 29 5.67 -11.99 -6.26
CA VAL A 29 4.59 -11.48 -7.09
C VAL A 29 4.54 -9.96 -6.92
N SER A 30 4.45 -9.26 -8.05
CA SER A 30 4.35 -7.80 -8.11
C SER A 30 2.97 -7.43 -8.60
N PHE A 31 2.33 -6.45 -7.99
CA PHE A 31 0.99 -6.02 -8.36
C PHE A 31 0.76 -4.55 -8.02
N VAL A 32 -0.25 -3.97 -8.66
CA VAL A 32 -0.84 -2.67 -8.31
C VAL A 32 -2.30 -2.87 -7.92
N LEU A 33 -2.82 -1.95 -7.11
CA LEU A 33 -4.20 -1.97 -6.64
C LEU A 33 -4.97 -0.83 -7.29
N LYS A 34 -6.14 -1.12 -7.86
CA LYS A 34 -6.99 -0.16 -8.58
C LYS A 34 -8.12 0.31 -7.66
N HIS A 35 -8.46 1.60 -7.76
CA HIS A 35 -9.63 2.21 -7.15
C HIS A 35 -10.26 3.19 -8.15
N GLY A 36 -11.52 2.95 -8.55
CA GLY A 36 -12.14 3.68 -9.66
C GLY A 36 -11.30 3.60 -10.93
N ASP A 37 -11.01 4.73 -11.57
CA ASP A 37 -10.13 4.82 -12.75
C ASP A 37 -8.65 5.09 -12.43
N ARG A 38 -8.28 5.00 -11.15
CA ARG A 38 -6.94 5.31 -10.63
C ARG A 38 -6.33 4.10 -9.92
N TYR A 39 -5.10 4.25 -9.45
CA TYR A 39 -4.43 3.23 -8.63
C TYR A 39 -4.12 3.76 -7.24
N LEU A 40 -4.20 2.89 -6.23
CA LEU A 40 -3.70 3.21 -4.91
C LEU A 40 -2.18 3.34 -4.94
N HIS A 41 -1.66 4.31 -4.19
CA HIS A 41 -0.23 4.51 -4.10
C HIS A 41 0.45 3.25 -3.51
N HIS A 42 1.54 2.79 -4.12
CA HIS A 42 2.18 1.53 -3.74
C HIS A 42 2.67 1.54 -2.28
N ASN A 43 3.21 2.66 -1.79
CA ASN A 43 3.60 2.79 -0.39
C ASN A 43 2.40 2.85 0.57
N PHE A 44 1.23 3.30 0.12
CA PHE A 44 0.00 3.25 0.92
C PHE A 44 -0.45 1.81 1.11
N ALA A 45 -0.51 1.03 0.01
CA ALA A 45 -0.86 -0.38 0.07
C ALA A 45 0.11 -1.18 0.95
N VAL A 46 1.41 -0.86 0.91
CA VAL A 46 2.43 -1.47 1.81
C VAL A 46 2.20 -1.08 3.27
N ALA A 47 1.88 0.20 3.54
CA ALA A 47 1.55 0.65 4.89
C ALA A 47 0.34 -0.10 5.43
N LEU A 48 -0.74 -0.25 4.65
CA LEU A 48 -1.92 -1.01 5.07
C LEU A 48 -1.64 -2.48 5.36
N LEU A 49 -0.87 -3.15 4.50
CA LEU A 49 -0.47 -4.56 4.72
C LEU A 49 0.32 -4.72 6.03
N ASN A 50 1.17 -3.75 6.35
CA ASN A 50 1.91 -3.72 7.61
C ASN A 50 1.00 -3.41 8.81
N ASP A 51 0.21 -2.36 8.73
CA ASP A 51 -0.51 -1.79 9.87
C ASP A 51 -1.70 -2.65 10.27
N LEU A 52 -2.37 -3.32 9.32
CA LEU A 52 -3.51 -4.20 9.59
C LEU A 52 -3.10 -5.65 9.88
N PHE A 53 -2.09 -6.16 9.16
CA PHE A 53 -1.79 -7.60 9.14
C PHE A 53 -0.36 -7.96 9.56
N GLY A 54 0.49 -6.97 9.85
CA GLY A 54 1.91 -7.18 10.13
C GLY A 54 2.72 -7.68 8.94
N ILE A 55 2.16 -7.66 7.72
CA ILE A 55 2.78 -8.22 6.52
C ILE A 55 3.82 -7.24 5.98
N GLN A 56 5.09 -7.66 6.02
CA GLN A 56 6.22 -6.88 5.52
C GLN A 56 6.34 -6.96 3.98
N ALA A 57 5.50 -6.19 3.28
CA ALA A 57 5.60 -6.01 1.83
C ALA A 57 6.67 -4.97 1.45
N ARG A 58 7.08 -4.96 0.18
CA ARG A 58 8.00 -3.94 -0.34
C ARG A 58 7.35 -3.14 -1.45
N GLY A 59 7.25 -1.83 -1.25
CA GLY A 59 6.98 -0.87 -2.31
C GLY A 59 8.23 -0.65 -3.14
N GLY A 60 8.11 -0.65 -4.46
CA GLY A 60 9.19 -0.30 -5.36
C GLY A 60 8.73 0.76 -6.34
N CYS A 61 9.36 1.93 -6.31
CA CYS A 61 9.30 2.86 -7.42
C CYS A 61 10.12 2.28 -8.57
N SER A 62 9.62 2.42 -9.80
CA SER A 62 10.42 2.03 -10.96
C SER A 62 11.37 3.17 -11.31
N CYS A 63 12.59 3.12 -10.79
CA CYS A 63 13.63 4.05 -11.19
C CYS A 63 13.94 3.84 -12.69
N ALA A 64 13.42 4.72 -13.55
CA ALA A 64 13.87 5.08 -14.91
C ALA A 64 14.34 3.95 -15.86
N GLY A 65 13.95 2.70 -15.64
CA GLY A 65 14.33 1.57 -16.46
C GLY A 65 13.36 1.37 -17.63
N PRO A 66 13.83 1.04 -18.85
CA PRO A 66 12.96 0.79 -20.01
C PRO A 66 11.89 -0.29 -19.78
N TYR A 67 12.10 -1.18 -18.81
CA TYR A 67 11.12 -2.19 -18.40
C TYR A 67 10.00 -1.59 -17.54
N GLY A 68 10.35 -0.72 -16.59
CA GLY A 68 9.40 0.00 -15.75
C GLY A 68 8.45 0.88 -16.55
N HIS A 69 9.01 1.65 -17.49
CA HIS A 69 8.23 2.52 -18.37
C HIS A 69 7.22 1.74 -19.21
N ARG A 70 7.64 0.61 -19.78
CA ARG A 70 6.75 -0.26 -20.56
C ARG A 70 5.64 -0.85 -19.72
N LEU A 71 5.98 -1.36 -18.54
CA LEU A 71 5.03 -1.99 -17.62
C LEU A 71 4.02 -0.97 -17.06
N LEU A 72 4.46 0.26 -16.84
CA LEU A 72 3.65 1.35 -16.29
C LEU A 72 3.00 2.25 -17.36
N GLY A 73 3.23 1.98 -18.64
CA GLY A 73 2.70 2.78 -19.74
C GLY A 73 3.28 4.20 -19.86
N ILE A 74 4.42 4.48 -19.20
CA ILE A 74 5.05 5.79 -19.15
C ILE A 74 5.84 6.01 -20.45
N ASP A 75 5.51 7.07 -21.19
CA ASP A 75 6.28 7.48 -22.36
C ASP A 75 7.50 8.34 -21.97
N LEU A 76 8.35 8.67 -22.95
CA LEU A 76 9.55 9.48 -22.72
C LEU A 76 9.24 10.91 -22.25
N THR A 77 8.07 11.45 -22.61
CA THR A 77 7.66 12.80 -22.23
C THR A 77 7.25 12.83 -20.76
N ALA A 78 6.34 11.93 -20.37
CA ALA A 78 5.92 11.75 -18.97
C ALA A 78 7.10 11.37 -18.07
N SER A 79 8.03 10.54 -18.56
CA SER A 79 9.26 10.21 -17.84
C SER A 79 10.09 11.45 -17.49
N ARG A 80 10.24 12.41 -18.41
CA ARG A 80 11.00 13.65 -18.17
C ARG A 80 10.26 14.60 -17.24
N GLU A 81 8.93 14.62 -17.29
CA GLU A 81 8.13 15.41 -16.36
C GLU A 81 8.24 14.87 -14.93
N PHE A 82 8.15 13.54 -14.76
CA PHE A 82 8.44 12.91 -13.48
C PHE A 82 9.85 13.25 -12.99
N GLU A 83 10.87 13.11 -13.84
CA GLU A 83 12.26 13.44 -13.50
C GLU A 83 12.42 14.87 -12.97
N ARG A 84 11.78 15.86 -13.61
CA ARG A 84 11.79 17.26 -13.17
C ARG A 84 11.13 17.47 -11.81
N GLU A 85 10.00 16.85 -11.53
CA GLU A 85 9.33 16.98 -10.22
C GLU A 85 10.11 16.26 -9.11
N ILE A 86 10.80 15.16 -9.45
CA ILE A 86 11.68 14.45 -8.53
C ILE A 86 12.89 15.30 -8.17
N GLU A 87 13.51 15.98 -9.16
CA GLU A 87 14.60 16.94 -8.92
C GLU A 87 14.17 18.11 -8.02
N ARG A 88 12.88 18.46 -8.02
CA ARG A 88 12.28 19.46 -7.12
C ARG A 88 11.99 18.93 -5.72
N GLY A 89 12.31 17.67 -5.44
CA GLY A 89 12.15 17.05 -4.12
C GLY A 89 10.83 16.29 -3.93
N CYS A 90 9.99 16.15 -4.96
CA CYS A 90 8.71 15.43 -4.86
C CYS A 90 8.87 13.96 -5.31
N GLU A 91 9.54 13.12 -4.51
CA GLU A 91 9.76 11.72 -4.91
C GLU A 91 8.48 10.88 -4.96
N GLY A 92 7.45 11.27 -4.20
CA GLY A 92 6.22 10.51 -4.06
C GLY A 92 5.33 10.46 -5.30
N VAL A 93 5.62 11.26 -6.33
CA VAL A 93 4.91 11.18 -7.60
C VAL A 93 5.32 9.95 -8.43
N LYS A 94 6.47 9.33 -8.10
CA LYS A 94 7.01 8.19 -8.87
C LYS A 94 6.05 7.00 -8.85
N PRO A 95 5.57 6.55 -10.03
CA PRO A 95 4.75 5.36 -10.09
C PRO A 95 5.56 4.11 -9.73
N GLY A 96 4.87 3.14 -9.15
CA GLY A 96 5.49 1.96 -8.56
C GLY A 96 4.49 0.86 -8.29
N TRP A 97 4.96 -0.22 -7.68
CA TRP A 97 4.16 -1.40 -7.38
C TRP A 97 4.50 -2.02 -6.03
N VAL A 98 3.61 -2.86 -5.55
CA VAL A 98 3.78 -3.66 -4.34
C VAL A 98 4.39 -5.01 -4.71
N ARG A 99 5.29 -5.52 -3.87
CA ARG A 99 5.85 -6.87 -3.99
C ARG A 99 5.66 -7.66 -2.71
N VAL A 100 5.17 -8.87 -2.85
CA VAL A 100 5.05 -9.87 -1.78
C VAL A 100 5.84 -11.12 -2.17
N ASN A 101 6.52 -11.72 -1.22
CA ASN A 101 7.29 -12.95 -1.39
C ASN A 101 6.68 -14.08 -0.55
N PHE A 102 6.40 -15.20 -1.20
CA PHE A 102 6.03 -16.43 -0.51
C PHE A 102 7.28 -17.25 -0.26
N ASN A 103 7.80 -17.21 0.96
CA ASN A 103 8.92 -18.07 1.34
C ASN A 103 8.48 -19.55 1.35
N TYR A 104 9.43 -20.48 1.24
CA TYR A 104 9.14 -21.91 1.12
C TYR A 104 8.78 -22.60 2.45
N PHE A 105 8.88 -21.88 3.57
CA PHE A 105 8.60 -22.38 4.92
C PHE A 105 7.21 -22.01 5.42
N ILE A 106 6.44 -21.18 4.70
CA ILE A 106 5.09 -20.82 5.13
C ILE A 106 4.16 -22.03 5.05
N SER A 107 3.27 -22.13 6.03
CA SER A 107 2.17 -23.09 6.01
C SER A 107 1.12 -22.70 4.97
N GLU A 108 0.24 -23.65 4.64
CA GLU A 108 -0.95 -23.36 3.82
C GLU A 108 -1.83 -22.29 4.47
N THR A 109 -1.97 -22.31 5.80
CA THR A 109 -2.74 -21.30 6.55
C THR A 109 -2.17 -19.90 6.36
N VAL A 110 -0.86 -19.73 6.51
CA VAL A 110 -0.19 -18.43 6.29
C VAL A 110 -0.31 -18.02 4.82
N PHE A 111 -0.20 -18.96 3.89
CA PHE A 111 -0.39 -18.66 2.47
C PHE A 111 -1.80 -18.13 2.17
N GLN A 112 -2.86 -18.76 2.72
CA GLN A 112 -4.24 -18.28 2.58
C GLN A 112 -4.43 -16.91 3.24
N PHE A 113 -3.87 -16.71 4.43
CA PHE A 113 -3.92 -15.42 5.09
C PHE A 113 -3.30 -14.29 4.24
N LEU A 114 -2.14 -14.53 3.63
CA LEU A 114 -1.51 -13.56 2.73
C LEU A 114 -2.35 -13.27 1.48
N LEU A 115 -3.01 -14.29 0.92
CA LEU A 115 -3.93 -14.12 -0.21
C LEU A 115 -5.10 -13.22 0.16
N GLU A 116 -5.79 -13.56 1.24
CA GLU A 116 -6.97 -12.84 1.76
C GLU A 116 -6.62 -11.42 2.17
N ALA A 117 -5.48 -11.19 2.83
CA ALA A 117 -5.03 -9.86 3.21
C ALA A 117 -4.84 -8.94 1.98
N VAL A 118 -4.27 -9.46 0.88
CA VAL A 118 -4.12 -8.68 -0.36
C VAL A 118 -5.48 -8.43 -1.02
N HIS A 119 -6.37 -9.43 -1.06
CA HIS A 119 -7.75 -9.22 -1.53
C HIS A 119 -8.49 -8.16 -0.69
N PHE A 120 -8.33 -8.20 0.63
CA PHE A 120 -8.93 -7.24 1.54
C PHE A 120 -8.43 -5.83 1.26
N VAL A 121 -7.12 -5.61 1.18
CA VAL A 121 -6.56 -4.28 0.90
C VAL A 121 -6.99 -3.78 -0.48
N ALA A 122 -7.07 -4.66 -1.49
CA ALA A 122 -7.54 -4.29 -2.82
C ALA A 122 -9.00 -3.85 -2.85
N THR A 123 -9.87 -4.46 -2.03
CA THR A 123 -11.31 -4.21 -2.05
C THR A 123 -11.73 -3.11 -1.08
N HIS A 124 -11.06 -3.01 0.07
CA HIS A 124 -11.48 -2.17 1.19
C HIS A 124 -10.41 -1.18 1.66
N GLY A 125 -9.14 -1.36 1.27
CA GLY A 125 -8.04 -0.54 1.79
C GLY A 125 -8.18 0.94 1.48
N TRP A 126 -8.77 1.30 0.33
CA TRP A 126 -9.02 2.69 -0.05
C TRP A 126 -9.86 3.44 0.99
N LYS A 127 -10.79 2.76 1.68
CA LYS A 127 -11.67 3.38 2.70
C LYS A 127 -10.92 3.93 3.91
N LEU A 128 -9.71 3.43 4.16
CA LEU A 128 -8.87 3.87 5.28
C LEU A 128 -7.97 5.04 4.91
N LEU A 129 -7.93 5.45 3.63
CA LEU A 129 -7.03 6.48 3.12
C LEU A 129 -7.17 7.82 3.87
N PRO A 130 -8.35 8.28 4.32
CA PRO A 130 -8.46 9.49 5.13
C PRO A 130 -7.71 9.45 6.47
N HIS A 131 -7.57 8.27 7.10
CA HIS A 131 -6.75 8.11 8.32
C HIS A 131 -5.24 8.22 8.07
N TYR A 132 -4.81 8.35 6.83
CA TYR A 132 -3.40 8.49 6.48
C TYR A 132 -3.09 9.89 5.94
N GLU A 133 -1.83 10.25 6.11
CA GLU A 133 -1.20 11.44 5.58
C GLU A 133 -0.16 11.00 4.55
N PHE A 134 -0.17 11.64 3.39
CA PHE A 134 0.83 11.46 2.36
C PHE A 134 1.97 12.46 2.57
N ILE A 135 3.22 11.98 2.51
CA ILE A 135 4.43 12.79 2.63
C ILE A 135 5.05 12.93 1.22
N PRO A 136 4.82 14.02 0.49
CA PRO A 136 5.25 14.17 -0.90
C PRO A 136 6.74 13.99 -1.14
N GLU A 137 7.56 14.42 -0.19
CA GLU A 137 9.02 14.43 -0.30
C GLU A 137 9.59 13.03 -0.38
N THR A 138 8.93 12.08 0.28
CA THR A 138 9.39 10.68 0.39
C THR A 138 8.47 9.68 -0.30
N GLY A 139 7.25 10.10 -0.63
CA GLY A 139 6.18 9.21 -1.08
C GLY A 139 5.66 8.24 -0.02
N LEU A 140 6.02 8.44 1.25
CA LEU A 140 5.57 7.59 2.35
C LEU A 140 4.17 7.99 2.82
N TRP A 141 3.48 7.02 3.38
CA TRP A 141 2.16 7.19 3.99
C TRP A 141 2.27 6.90 5.48
N ARG A 142 1.69 7.77 6.30
CA ARG A 142 1.72 7.65 7.76
C ARG A 142 0.30 7.73 8.30
N ASN A 143 -0.06 6.78 9.17
CA ASN A 143 -1.32 6.86 9.89
C ASN A 143 -1.33 8.10 10.82
N ARG A 144 -2.40 8.89 10.80
CA ARG A 144 -2.56 10.13 11.57
C ARG A 144 -2.54 9.89 13.08
N ALA A 145 -3.04 8.74 13.56
CA ALA A 145 -2.96 8.34 14.96
C ALA A 145 -1.52 8.00 15.41
N GLY A 146 -0.56 8.00 14.47
CA GLY A 146 0.84 7.73 14.73
C GLY A 146 1.16 6.23 14.74
N ARG A 147 2.43 5.91 14.99
CA ARG A 147 2.86 4.52 15.18
C ARG A 147 2.67 4.13 16.66
N PRO A 148 2.22 2.90 16.95
CA PRO A 148 2.35 2.37 18.30
C PRO A 148 3.82 2.47 18.75
N ASN A 149 4.03 2.73 20.04
CA ASN A 149 5.37 2.86 20.63
C ASN A 149 6.21 1.63 20.24
N PRO A 150 7.46 1.80 19.76
CA PRO A 150 8.28 0.68 19.32
C PRO A 150 8.44 -0.32 20.47
N ALA A 151 8.25 -1.60 20.15
CA ALA A 151 8.27 -2.69 21.12
C ALA A 151 9.61 -2.81 21.90
N MET A 152 10.68 -2.21 21.36
CA MET A 152 12.01 -2.14 21.95
C MET A 152 12.74 -0.87 21.49
N LYS A 153 13.39 -0.18 22.42
CA LYS A 153 14.29 0.95 22.18
C LYS A 153 15.73 0.52 22.43
N LEU A 154 16.69 1.27 21.89
CA LEU A 154 18.11 0.98 22.10
C LEU A 154 18.50 0.99 23.59
N ASN A 155 17.84 1.85 24.39
CA ASN A 155 18.03 1.92 25.85
C ASN A 155 17.45 0.72 26.62
N ASP A 156 16.68 -0.15 25.96
CA ASP A 156 16.21 -1.41 26.56
C ASP A 156 17.27 -2.53 26.49
N LEU A 157 18.40 -2.28 25.83
CA LEU A 157 19.55 -3.18 25.73
C LEU A 157 20.55 -2.86 26.85
N THR A 158 21.03 -3.89 27.55
CA THR A 158 22.05 -3.76 28.59
C THR A 158 23.24 -4.67 28.31
N TYR A 159 24.43 -4.23 28.71
CA TYR A 159 25.65 -5.05 28.71
C TYR A 159 26.22 -5.24 30.13
N ALA A 160 25.38 -5.09 31.16
CA ALA A 160 25.83 -5.05 32.56
C ALA A 160 26.60 -6.30 33.01
N ARG A 161 26.43 -7.44 32.32
CA ARG A 161 27.12 -8.72 32.61
C ARG A 161 28.13 -9.13 31.52
N GLY A 162 28.57 -8.19 30.68
CA GLY A 162 29.51 -8.47 29.57
C GLY A 162 28.90 -9.25 28.40
N LYS A 163 27.57 -9.43 28.39
CA LYS A 163 26.78 -9.99 27.28
C LYS A 163 25.58 -9.08 27.02
N LEU A 164 25.11 -9.06 25.78
CA LEU A 164 23.89 -8.34 25.41
C LEU A 164 22.68 -8.97 26.12
N GLU A 165 22.05 -8.22 27.01
CA GLU A 165 20.84 -8.58 27.72
C GLU A 165 19.69 -7.68 27.29
N TYR A 166 18.52 -8.26 27.05
CA TYR A 166 17.31 -7.55 26.72
C TYR A 166 16.09 -8.34 27.22
N ARG A 167 15.00 -7.65 27.55
CA ARG A 167 13.72 -8.33 27.84
C ARG A 167 13.09 -8.76 26.51
N SER A 168 13.23 -10.04 26.17
CA SER A 168 12.52 -10.62 25.02
C SER A 168 11.01 -10.54 25.25
N ARG A 169 10.33 -9.71 24.45
CA ARG A 169 8.85 -9.65 24.36
C ARG A 169 8.34 -10.33 23.09
N ARG A 170 9.05 -11.33 22.54
CA ARG A 170 8.58 -12.09 21.38
C ARG A 170 7.36 -12.93 21.78
N ALA A 171 6.19 -12.29 21.80
CA ALA A 171 4.92 -13.00 21.76
C ALA A 171 4.73 -13.50 20.33
N THR A 172 4.61 -14.81 20.19
CA THR A 172 4.21 -15.45 18.93
C THR A 172 2.81 -15.98 19.13
N GLU A 173 1.87 -15.48 18.35
CA GLU A 173 0.53 -16.04 18.32
C GLU A 173 0.49 -17.26 17.39
N PRO A 174 -0.38 -18.23 17.69
CA PRO A 174 -0.57 -19.40 16.85
C PRO A 174 -1.34 -19.07 15.56
N GLU A 175 -1.16 -19.89 14.52
CA GLU A 175 -1.68 -19.60 13.17
C GLU A 175 -3.20 -19.48 13.06
N TRP A 176 -3.97 -20.10 13.96
CA TRP A 176 -5.43 -20.00 13.94
C TRP A 176 -5.95 -18.60 14.28
N VAL A 177 -5.12 -17.74 14.90
CA VAL A 177 -5.47 -16.34 15.18
C VAL A 177 -5.47 -15.51 13.88
N LEU A 178 -4.83 -15.97 12.81
CA LEU A 178 -4.77 -15.21 11.55
C LEU A 178 -6.16 -14.91 10.96
N SER A 179 -7.15 -15.77 11.17
CA SER A 179 -8.53 -15.49 10.72
C SER A 179 -9.15 -14.34 11.50
N THR A 180 -8.87 -14.21 12.80
CA THR A 180 -9.42 -13.11 13.60
C THR A 180 -8.86 -11.76 13.15
N TYR A 181 -7.61 -11.71 12.68
CA TYR A 181 -7.05 -10.48 12.11
C TYR A 181 -7.77 -10.00 10.85
N LEU A 182 -8.34 -10.92 10.05
CA LEU A 182 -9.18 -10.55 8.91
C LEU A 182 -10.53 -9.97 9.38
N ASP A 183 -11.09 -10.52 10.46
CA ASP A 183 -12.32 -9.98 11.08
C ASP A 183 -12.07 -8.61 11.71
N ASP A 184 -10.99 -8.46 12.48
CA ASP A 184 -10.58 -7.18 13.07
C ASP A 184 -10.38 -6.11 11.99
N ALA A 185 -9.77 -6.46 10.85
CA ALA A 185 -9.61 -5.54 9.74
C ALA A 185 -10.96 -5.09 9.14
N ARG A 186 -11.95 -5.99 9.02
CA ARG A 186 -13.32 -5.65 8.57
C ARG A 186 -13.99 -4.69 9.55
N ASP A 187 -13.81 -4.93 10.85
CA ASP A 187 -14.35 -4.05 11.90
C ASP A 187 -13.72 -2.67 11.89
N ILE A 188 -12.38 -2.59 11.71
CA ILE A 188 -11.66 -1.32 11.58
C ILE A 188 -12.20 -0.52 10.39
N VAL A 189 -12.35 -1.15 9.22
CA VAL A 189 -12.91 -0.47 8.04
C VAL A 189 -14.35 -0.02 8.27
N SER A 190 -15.17 -0.87 8.89
CA SER A 190 -16.58 -0.53 9.15
C SER A 190 -16.71 0.65 10.11
N LYS A 191 -15.88 0.70 11.16
CA LYS A 191 -15.81 1.83 12.10
C LYS A 191 -15.34 3.11 11.40
N ALA A 192 -14.27 3.03 10.59
CA ALA A 192 -13.75 4.17 9.85
C ALA A 192 -14.81 4.78 8.91
N VAL A 193 -15.53 3.95 8.15
CA VAL A 193 -16.61 4.42 7.27
C VAL A 193 -17.73 5.11 8.07
N ALA A 194 -18.13 4.53 9.20
CA ALA A 194 -19.16 5.13 10.06
C ALA A 194 -18.69 6.46 10.69
N GLU A 195 -17.42 6.54 11.08
CA GLU A 195 -16.78 7.74 11.59
C GLU A 195 -16.76 8.86 10.54
N PHE A 196 -16.29 8.58 9.32
CA PHE A 196 -16.24 9.59 8.27
C PHE A 196 -17.64 10.07 7.86
N ALA A 197 -18.61 9.16 7.75
CA ALA A 197 -20.00 9.51 7.47
C ALA A 197 -20.62 10.46 8.52
N SER A 198 -20.07 10.52 9.74
CA SER A 198 -20.51 11.43 10.79
C SER A 198 -19.94 12.86 10.69
N GLY A 199 -19.00 13.11 9.77
CA GLY A 199 -18.49 14.45 9.47
C GLY A 199 -17.43 14.99 10.44
N ASN A 200 -16.84 14.13 11.28
CA ASN A 200 -16.02 14.57 12.42
C ASN A 200 -14.58 15.04 12.08
N GLU A 201 -14.04 14.74 10.89
CA GLU A 201 -12.67 15.13 10.53
C GLU A 201 -12.59 15.69 9.10
N ALA A 202 -12.46 17.01 8.99
CA ALA A 202 -12.11 17.64 7.71
C ALA A 202 -10.66 17.29 7.35
N VAL A 203 -10.47 16.65 6.19
CA VAL A 203 -9.14 16.34 5.68
C VAL A 203 -8.66 17.51 4.82
N GLU A 204 -7.73 18.29 5.35
CA GLU A 204 -7.09 19.41 4.63
C GLU A 204 -6.56 18.95 3.26
N PRO A 205 -6.87 19.67 2.16
CA PRO A 205 -6.33 19.36 0.85
C PRO A 205 -4.82 19.62 0.87
N ALA A 206 -4.03 18.59 0.58
CA ALA A 206 -2.60 18.77 0.36
C ALA A 206 -2.41 19.59 -0.92
N SER A 207 -2.02 20.86 -0.82
CA SER A 207 -1.65 21.66 -1.98
C SER A 207 -0.34 21.11 -2.54
N THR A 208 -0.41 20.31 -3.60
CA THR A 208 0.79 19.69 -4.16
C THR A 208 1.12 20.22 -5.55
N GLY A 209 2.39 20.57 -5.77
CA GLY A 209 2.87 21.10 -7.07
C GLY A 209 2.82 20.10 -8.23
N PHE A 210 2.45 18.85 -7.99
CA PHE A 210 2.48 17.74 -8.96
C PHE A 210 1.09 17.20 -9.33
N GLU A 211 0.00 17.93 -9.07
CA GLU A 211 -1.37 17.49 -9.39
C GLU A 211 -1.52 16.98 -10.84
N HIS A 212 -0.84 17.61 -11.80
CA HIS A 212 -0.87 17.23 -13.22
C HIS A 212 -0.25 15.84 -13.53
N LEU A 213 0.58 15.32 -12.63
CA LEU A 213 1.23 14.00 -12.72
C LEU A 213 0.68 13.00 -11.70
N ARG A 214 -0.26 13.41 -10.85
CA ARG A 214 -0.81 12.57 -9.79
C ARG A 214 -1.71 11.49 -10.39
N TRP A 215 -1.40 10.24 -10.05
CA TRP A 215 -2.04 9.02 -10.56
C TRP A 215 -2.81 8.23 -9.49
N PHE A 216 -2.83 8.74 -8.26
CA PHE A 216 -3.43 8.11 -7.09
C PHE A 216 -4.36 9.07 -6.35
N PRO A 217 -5.40 8.56 -5.67
CA PRO A 217 -6.32 9.41 -4.91
C PRO A 217 -5.69 9.94 -3.61
N LEU A 218 -6.09 11.14 -3.20
CA LEU A 218 -5.67 11.78 -1.95
C LEU A 218 -6.70 11.55 -0.82
N PRO A 219 -6.28 11.68 0.46
CA PRO A 219 -7.15 11.55 1.62
C PRO A 219 -8.45 12.35 1.54
N CYS A 220 -8.39 13.61 1.09
CA CYS A 220 -9.56 14.48 0.94
C CYS A 220 -10.54 13.98 -0.14
N GLU A 221 -10.05 13.55 -1.30
CA GLU A 221 -10.91 13.04 -2.39
C GLU A 221 -11.68 11.80 -1.94
N VAL A 222 -11.02 10.88 -1.23
CA VAL A 222 -11.68 9.68 -0.72
C VAL A 222 -12.66 10.00 0.41
N TYR A 223 -12.34 10.98 1.26
CA TYR A 223 -13.26 11.43 2.29
C TYR A 223 -14.58 11.94 1.69
N GLU A 224 -14.49 12.78 0.65
CA GLU A 224 -15.67 13.25 -0.09
C GLU A 224 -16.45 12.10 -0.76
N GLU A 225 -15.73 11.14 -1.36
CA GLU A 225 -16.34 9.93 -1.94
C GLU A 225 -17.12 9.11 -0.88
N LEU A 226 -16.56 8.97 0.32
CA LEU A 226 -17.22 8.28 1.44
C LEU A 226 -18.44 9.05 1.99
N MET A 227 -18.44 10.38 1.87
CA MET A 227 -19.58 11.23 2.20
C MET A 227 -20.67 11.22 1.11
N GLY A 228 -20.42 10.57 -0.03
CA GLY A 228 -21.34 10.52 -1.16
C GLY A 228 -21.31 11.76 -2.06
N HIS A 229 -20.28 12.60 -1.92
CA HIS A 229 -20.02 13.73 -2.79
C HIS A 229 -19.16 13.31 -3.98
N ASP A 230 -19.19 14.09 -5.07
CA ASP A 230 -18.38 13.80 -6.25
C ASP A 230 -16.90 14.12 -5.98
N PRO A 231 -16.00 13.11 -5.96
CA PRO A 231 -14.57 13.33 -5.67
C PRO A 231 -13.85 14.12 -6.78
N THR A 232 -14.43 14.25 -7.98
CA THR A 232 -13.82 15.02 -9.09
C THR A 232 -13.83 16.52 -8.86
N THR A 233 -14.65 17.01 -7.93
CA THR A 233 -14.75 18.45 -7.60
C THR A 233 -13.53 18.97 -6.81
N VAL A 234 -12.74 18.08 -6.20
CA VAL A 234 -11.68 18.44 -5.24
C VAL A 234 -10.25 18.22 -5.77
N GLY A 235 -10.05 17.49 -6.88
CA GLY A 235 -8.70 17.11 -7.29
C GLY A 235 -8.44 16.98 -8.80
N GLY A 236 -7.20 17.31 -9.19
CA GLY A 236 -6.73 17.35 -10.59
C GLY A 236 -6.07 16.06 -11.11
N ALA A 237 -6.14 14.94 -10.37
CA ALA A 237 -5.49 13.70 -10.78
C ALA A 237 -6.11 13.10 -12.05
N LYS A 238 -5.23 12.66 -12.96
CA LYS A 238 -5.61 12.07 -14.25
C LYS A 238 -5.80 10.56 -14.13
N ALA A 239 -6.59 10.00 -15.04
CA ALA A 239 -6.61 8.57 -15.28
C ALA A 239 -5.21 8.10 -15.67
N PHE A 240 -4.70 7.09 -14.97
CA PHE A 240 -3.39 6.51 -15.24
C PHE A 240 -3.61 5.18 -15.95
N HIS A 241 -3.16 5.06 -17.20
CA HIS A 241 -3.37 3.83 -17.98
C HIS A 241 -2.08 3.02 -18.04
N LEU A 242 -2.06 1.92 -17.29
CA LEU A 242 -1.03 0.89 -17.42
C LEU A 242 -1.22 0.16 -18.76
N ARG A 243 -0.14 0.03 -19.56
CA ARG A 243 -0.17 -0.77 -20.79
C ARG A 243 -0.26 -2.25 -20.48
N ASP A 244 -1.05 -2.97 -21.26
CA ASP A 244 -1.13 -4.43 -21.19
C ASP A 244 0.21 -5.04 -21.60
N SER A 245 0.70 -5.94 -20.75
CA SER A 245 2.00 -6.62 -20.89
C SER A 245 1.85 -7.98 -21.56
#